data_AF-A0A1H1V451-F1
#
_entry.id   AF-A0A1H1V451-F1
#
_cell.length_a   1.000
_cell.length_b   1.000
_cell.length_c   1.000
_cell.angle_alpha   90.00
_cell.angle_beta   90.00
_cell.angle_gamma   90.00
#
_symmetry.space_group_name_H-M   'P 1'
#
loop_
_entity.id
_entity.type
_entity.pdbx_description
1 polymer ?
#
loop_
_entity_poly.entity_id
_entity_poly.type
_entity_poly.pdbx_seq_one_letter_code
_entity_poly.pdbx_strand_id
1 'polypeptide(L)' 'MTEDVTIMNPTDTITLIEGYDAMRVFLETVSLRLGKTDEEVDFIVGGLKWADGAPVDPAMWQDWLAAVQITCSCRTG' A
#
# COMPACT_ATOMS: atom_id res chain seq x y z
N MET A 1 -11.25 23.41 -15.02
CA MET A 1 -10.23 22.52 -15.62
C MET A 1 -10.45 21.18 -14.97
N THR A 2 -11.19 20.29 -15.63
CA THR A 2 -11.31 18.89 -15.21
C THR A 2 -9.99 18.23 -15.54
N GLU A 3 -9.19 17.97 -14.51
CA GLU A 3 -8.02 17.13 -14.66
C GLU A 3 -8.50 15.79 -15.24
N ASP A 4 -7.89 15.38 -16.33
CA ASP A 4 -8.05 14.04 -16.89
C ASP A 4 -7.53 13.08 -15.81
N VAL A 5 -8.44 12.63 -14.93
CA VAL A 5 -8.12 11.62 -13.94
C VAL A 5 -7.87 10.36 -14.75
N THR A 6 -6.61 10.09 -15.04
CA THR A 6 -6.19 8.88 -15.73
C THR A 6 -6.60 7.71 -14.85
N ILE A 7 -7.73 7.09 -15.18
CA ILE A 7 -8.22 5.90 -14.49
C ILE A 7 -7.23 4.78 -14.82
N MET A 8 -6.54 4.27 -13.80
CA MET A 8 -5.65 3.13 -13.97
C MET A 8 -6.42 1.90 -14.44
N ASN A 9 -5.85 1.15 -15.38
CA ASN A 9 -6.38 -0.12 -15.86
C ASN A 9 -5.89 -1.28 -14.98
N PRO A 10 -6.63 -2.41 -14.92
CA PRO A 10 -6.21 -3.58 -14.14
C PRO A 10 -4.85 -4.18 -14.52
N THR A 11 -4.35 -3.88 -15.72
CA THR A 11 -3.06 -4.36 -16.23
C THR A 11 -1.93 -3.36 -16.07
N ASP A 12 -2.21 -2.14 -15.60
CA ASP A 12 -1.19 -1.14 -15.38
C ASP A 12 -0.26 -1.59 -14.25
N THR A 13 1.01 -1.26 -14.39
CA THR A 13 2.06 -1.64 -13.44
C THR A 13 2.46 -0.45 -12.60
N ILE A 14 2.73 -0.73 -11.33
CA ILE A 14 3.32 0.22 -10.38
C ILE A 14 4.65 -0.31 -9.88
N THR A 15 5.52 0.58 -9.44
CA THR A 15 6.74 0.22 -8.71
C THR A 15 6.41 -0.37 -7.34
N LEU A 16 7.37 -1.05 -6.72
CA LEU A 16 7.18 -1.66 -5.39
C LEU A 16 6.87 -0.63 -4.30
N ILE A 17 7.46 0.57 -4.42
CA ILE A 17 7.23 1.69 -3.49
C ILE A 17 5.82 2.24 -3.69
N GLU A 18 5.42 2.50 -4.94
CA GLU A 18 4.06 2.96 -5.24
C GLU A 18 3.00 1.98 -4.76
N GLY A 19 3.24 0.66 -4.87
CA GLY A 19 2.32 -0.34 -4.33
C GLY A 19 2.23 -0.33 -2.80
N TYR A 20 3.34 -0.09 -2.12
CA TYR A 20 3.37 0.03 -0.66
C TYR A 20 2.62 1.28 -0.19
N ASP A 21 2.86 2.42 -0.85
CA ASP A 21 2.16 3.67 -0.56
C ASP A 21 0.66 3.56 -0.89
N ALA A 22 0.31 2.91 -2.01
CA ALA A 22 -1.07 2.66 -2.38
C ALA A 22 -1.80 1.80 -1.35
N MET A 23 -1.15 0.77 -0.79
CA MET A 23 -1.72 -0.04 0.29
C MET A 23 -2.04 0.80 1.53
N ARG A 24 -1.12 1.67 1.96
CA ARG A 24 -1.34 2.59 3.10
C ARG A 24 -2.55 3.50 2.84
N VAL A 25 -2.58 4.16 1.68
CA VAL A 25 -3.66 5.09 1.32
C VAL A 25 -5.00 4.37 1.21
N PHE A 26 -5.01 3.15 0.66
CA PHE A 26 -6.22 2.34 0.58
C PHE A 26 -6.77 2.00 1.96
N LEU A 27 -5.93 1.53 2.88
CA LEU A 27 -6.34 1.20 4.25
C LEU A 27 -6.86 2.43 5.01
N GLU A 28 -6.18 3.57 4.92
CA GLU A 28 -6.65 4.85 5.49
C GLU A 28 -8.04 5.22 4.95
N THR A 29 -8.22 5.12 3.63
CA THR A 29 -9.49 5.46 2.97
C THR A 29 -10.63 4.54 3.40
N VAL A 30 -10.37 3.24 3.48
CA VAL A 30 -11.36 2.25 3.91
C VAL A 30 -11.73 2.45 5.38
N SER A 31 -10.74 2.71 6.25
CA SER A 31 -10.94 2.97 7.68
C SER A 31 -11.88 4.16 7.89
N LEU A 32 -11.57 5.29 7.22
CA LEU A 32 -12.39 6.50 7.25
C LEU A 32 -13.82 6.24 6.75
N ARG A 33 -13.99 5.51 5.64
CA ARG A 33 -15.31 5.19 5.06
C ARG A 33 -16.16 4.35 6.00
N LEU A 34 -15.54 3.44 6.76
CA LEU A 34 -16.26 2.59 7.71
C LEU A 34 -16.52 3.28 9.05
N GLY A 35 -16.01 4.50 9.25
CA GLY A 35 -16.10 5.22 10.53
C GLY A 35 -15.40 4.47 11.66
N LYS A 36 -14.42 3.62 11.33
CA LYS A 36 -13.70 2.81 12.30
C LYS A 36 -12.43 3.53 12.73
N THR A 37 -12.23 3.64 14.03
CA THR A 37 -10.93 3.96 14.66
C THR A 37 -10.38 2.65 15.22
N ASP A 38 -10.20 1.67 14.33
CA ASP A 38 -9.71 0.36 14.75
C ASP A 38 -8.20 0.49 15.01
N GLU A 39 -7.80 0.34 16.27
CA GLU A 39 -6.41 0.54 16.71
C GLU A 39 -5.43 -0.34 15.92
N GLU A 40 -5.88 -1.51 15.46
CA GLU A 40 -5.09 -2.42 14.64
C GLU A 40 -4.82 -1.85 13.23
N VAL A 41 -5.81 -1.20 12.61
CA VAL A 41 -5.65 -0.57 11.30
C VAL A 41 -4.76 0.68 11.42
N ASP A 42 -4.94 1.48 12.47
CA ASP A 42 -4.11 2.66 12.72
C ASP A 42 -2.65 2.27 13.00
N PHE A 43 -2.42 1.16 13.70
CA PHE A 43 -1.08 0.60 13.91
C PHE A 43 -0.42 0.21 12.58
N ILE A 44 -1.13 -0.55 11.73
CA ILE A 44 -0.62 -0.94 10.40
C ILE A 44 -0.32 0.30 9.56
N VAL A 45 -1.26 1.23 9.46
CA VAL A 45 -1.09 2.48 8.71
C VAL A 45 0.10 3.28 9.23
N GLY A 46 0.32 3.30 10.54
CA GLY A 46 1.48 3.92 11.17
C GLY A 46 2.80 3.28 10.75
N GLY A 47 2.88 1.95 10.76
CA GLY A 47 4.07 1.19 10.34
C GLY A 47 4.39 1.31 8.85
N LEU A 48 3.37 1.54 8.01
CA LEU A 48 3.52 1.76 6.57
C LEU A 48 4.03 3.17 6.19
N LYS A 49 4.22 4.09 7.14
CA LYS A 49 4.74 5.44 6.85
C LYS A 49 6.23 5.42 6.54
N TRP A 50 6.72 6.51 5.95
CA TRP A 50 8.15 6.77 5.72
C TRP A 50 8.69 7.80 6.71
N ALA A 51 9.93 7.60 7.16
CA ALA A 51 10.74 8.55 7.90
C ALA A 51 12.16 8.57 7.31
N ASP A 52 12.66 9.76 6.99
CA ASP A 52 14.03 9.97 6.49
C ASP A 52 14.41 9.12 5.26
N GLY A 53 13.44 8.85 4.38
CA GLY A 53 13.64 8.05 3.16
C GLY A 53 13.63 6.54 3.37
N ALA A 54 13.26 6.05 4.57
CA ALA A 54 13.05 4.64 4.86
C ALA A 54 11.65 4.41 5.49
N PRO A 55 11.07 3.20 5.39
CA PRO A 55 9.86 2.85 6.11
C PRO A 55 10.08 2.96 7.63
N VAL A 56 9.08 3.50 8.35
CA VAL A 56 9.10 3.66 9.82
C VAL A 56 9.28 2.32 10.50
N ASP A 57 8.66 1.27 9.95
CA ASP A 57 8.91 -0.11 10.34
C ASP A 57 9.61 -0.87 9.20
N PRO A 58 10.93 -1.13 9.30
CA PRO A 58 11.66 -1.91 8.31
C PRO A 58 11.15 -3.34 8.15
N ALA A 59 10.52 -3.94 9.17
CA ALA A 59 9.99 -5.30 9.08
C ALA A 59 8.75 -5.33 8.17
N MET A 60 7.86 -4.34 8.29
CA MET A 60 6.69 -4.19 7.41
C MET A 60 7.08 -4.09 5.92
N TRP A 61 8.22 -3.44 5.63
CA TRP A 61 8.76 -3.39 4.27
C TRP A 61 9.26 -4.75 3.78
N GLN A 62 9.94 -5.52 4.62
CA GLN A 62 10.37 -6.87 4.25
C GLN A 62 9.18 -7.80 4.01
N ASP A 63 8.15 -7.71 4.86
CA ASP A 63 6.92 -8.48 4.71
C ASP A 63 6.19 -8.12 3.41
N TRP A 64 6.17 -6.83 3.04
CA TRP A 64 5.67 -6.37 1.74
C TRP A 64 6.45 -6.99 0.57
N LEU A 65 7.78 -6.94 0.59
CA LEU A 65 8.61 -7.53 -0.47
C LEU A 65 8.36 -9.03 -0.63
N ALA A 66 8.24 -9.77 0.48
CA ALA A 66 7.91 -11.18 0.47
C ALA A 66 6.54 -11.45 -0.15
N ALA A 67 5.52 -10.66 0.22
CA ALA A 67 4.16 -10.78 -0.34
C ALA A 67 4.11 -10.49 -1.85
N VAL A 68 4.85 -9.48 -2.31
CA VAL A 68 4.96 -9.19 -3.75
C VAL A 68 5.63 -10.35 -4.47
N GLN A 69 6.73 -10.89 -3.93
CA GLN A 69 7.45 -12.00 -4.55
C GLN A 69 6.58 -13.25 -4.70
N ILE A 70 5.79 -13.60 -3.67
CA ILE A 70 4.82 -14.69 -3.72
C ILE A 70 3.79 -14.45 -4.82
N THR A 71 3.22 -13.25 -4.87
CA THR A 71 2.16 -12.88 -5.83
C THR A 71 2.66 -12.92 -7.27
N CYS A 72 3.84 -12.36 -7.53
CA CYS A 72 4.47 -12.39 -8.85
C CYS A 72 4.78 -13.82 -9.27
N SER A 73 5.31 -14.64 -8.36
CA SER A 73 5.64 -16.05 -8.65
C SER A 73 4.40 -16.86 -9.04
N CYS A 74 3.28 -16.69 -8.33
CA CYS A 74 2.01 -17.36 -8.64
C CYS A 74 1.39 -16.91 -9.97
N ARG A 75 1.66 -15.68 -10.44
CA ARG A 75 1.13 -15.16 -11.70
C ARG A 75 1.88 -15.69 -12.93
N THR A 76 3.07 -16.25 -12.73
CA THR A 76 3.89 -16.89 -13.78
C THR A 76 3.80 -18.41 -13.82
N GLY A 77 3.04 -19.02 -12.90
CA GLY A 77 2.85 -20.48 -12.79
C GLY A 77 1.59 -20.99 -13.49
#